data_AF-A0A7R8VYK0-F1
#
_entry.id   AF-A0A7R8VYK0-F1
#
_cell.length_a   1.000
_cell.length_b   1.000
_cell.length_c   1.000
_cell.angle_alpha   90.00
_cell.angle_beta   90.00
_cell.angle_gamma   90.00
#
_symmetry.space_group_name_H-M   'P 1'
#
loop_
_entity.id
_entity.type
_entity.pdbx_description
1 polymer ?
#
loop_
_entity_poly.entity_id
_entity_poly.type
_entity_poly.pdbx_seq_one_letter_code
_entity_poly.pdbx_strand_id
1 'polypeptide(L)'
;MPTYTYRTWRVFVVLTAIPGLLTSMLYCFFPESPKFLLSRGKEQECIAILQRIYSVNTGKSPETYPVKRVLLAESLEVVDKVKKTKGSFVETMKTVGRQTLPLFRPPHILHTVICFIMMMSFFGVSVYSILTIVYSRWHA
;
A
#
# COMPACT_ATOMS: atom_id res chain seq x y z
N MET A 1 -2.22 -5.23 -49.67
CA MET A 1 -1.70 -4.35 -48.60
C MET A 1 -1.48 -5.21 -47.37
N PRO A 2 -0.35 -5.14 -46.66
CA PRO A 2 -0.14 -5.96 -45.48
C PRO A 2 -1.13 -5.53 -44.39
N THR A 3 -2.08 -6.40 -44.08
CA THR A 3 -3.08 -6.17 -43.03
C THR A 3 -2.39 -6.38 -41.68
N TYR A 4 -1.97 -5.29 -41.03
CA TYR A 4 -1.43 -5.35 -39.68
C TYR A 4 -2.50 -5.87 -38.71
N THR A 5 -2.39 -7.15 -38.33
CA THR A 5 -3.30 -7.77 -37.36
C THR A 5 -2.94 -7.25 -35.96
N TYR A 6 -3.59 -6.18 -35.54
CA TYR A 6 -3.46 -5.66 -34.18
C TYR A 6 -3.97 -6.72 -33.19
N ARG A 7 -3.08 -7.25 -32.34
CA ARG A 7 -3.47 -8.24 -31.34
C ARG A 7 -4.13 -7.52 -30.15
N THR A 8 -5.45 -7.66 -30.01
CA THR A 8 -6.30 -7.00 -29.00
C THR A 8 -5.76 -7.06 -27.56
N TRP A 9 -5.12 -8.18 -27.19
CA TRP A 9 -4.55 -8.35 -25.85
C TRP A 9 -3.42 -7.36 -25.54
N ARG A 10 -2.66 -6.88 -26.54
CA ARG A 10 -1.59 -5.88 -26.33
C ARG A 10 -2.17 -4.53 -25.92
N VAL A 11 -3.30 -4.15 -26.53
CA VAL A 11 -4.01 -2.91 -26.20
C VAL A 11 -4.56 -2.99 -24.78
N PHE A 12 -5.14 -4.14 -24.40
CA PHE A 12 -5.60 -4.38 -23.03
C PHE A 12 -4.47 -4.21 -22.00
N VAL A 13 -3.30 -4.81 -22.23
CA VAL A 13 -2.14 -4.69 -21.33
C VAL A 13 -1.66 -3.24 -21.21
N VAL A 14 -1.62 -2.49 -22.32
CA VAL A 14 -1.23 -1.08 -22.29
C VAL A 14 -2.25 -0.25 -21.51
N LEU A 15 -3.54 -0.47 -21.75
CA LEU A 15 -4.61 0.26 -21.06
C LEU A 15 -4.63 0.02 -19.55
N THR A 16 -4.31 -1.20 -19.09
CA THR A 16 -4.22 -1.52 -17.66
C THR A 16 -2.91 -1.06 -17.02
N ALA A 17 -1.82 -0.97 -17.79
CA ALA A 17 -0.55 -0.47 -17.29
C ALA A 17 -0.57 1.05 -17.04
N ILE A 18 -1.30 1.83 -17.85
CA ILE A 18 -1.39 3.30 -17.72
C ILE A 18 -1.82 3.76 -16.31
N PRO A 19 -2.96 3.32 -15.74
CA PRO A 19 -3.36 3.75 -14.39
C PRO A 19 -2.39 3.26 -13.32
N GLY A 20 -1.76 2.09 -13.52
CA GLY A 20 -0.72 1.59 -12.60
C GLY A 20 0.53 2.47 -12.59
N LEU A 21 1.03 2.85 -13.76
CA LEU A 21 2.17 3.77 -13.90
C LEU A 21 1.83 5.15 -13.34
N LEU A 22 0.65 5.68 -13.65
CA LEU A 22 0.19 6.97 -13.12
C LEU A 22 0.13 6.96 -11.59
N THR A 23 -0.44 5.89 -11.00
CA THR A 23 -0.51 5.74 -9.55
C THR A 23 0.88 5.66 -8.92
N SER A 24 1.81 4.91 -9.53
CA SER A 24 3.19 4.82 -9.04
C SER A 24 3.90 6.18 -9.09
N MET A 25 3.71 6.94 -10.16
CA MET A 25 4.28 8.29 -10.26
C MET A 25 3.67 9.23 -9.22
N LEU A 26 2.34 9.20 -9.05
CA LEU A 26 1.65 10.00 -8.03
C LEU A 26 2.13 9.65 -6.63
N TYR A 27 2.33 8.37 -6.32
CA TYR A 27 2.78 7.89 -5.02
C TYR A 27 4.11 8.52 -4.59
N CYS A 28 5.03 8.78 -5.52
CA CYS A 28 6.29 9.48 -5.22
C CYS A 28 6.11 10.92 -4.71
N PHE A 29 4.96 11.55 -4.99
CA PHE A 29 4.63 12.90 -4.53
C PHE A 29 3.82 12.92 -3.23
N PHE A 30 3.26 11.78 -2.79
CA PHE A 30 2.52 11.72 -1.55
C PHE A 30 3.47 11.81 -0.35
N PRO A 31 3.18 12.69 0.63
CA PRO A 31 3.93 12.70 1.86
C PRO A 31 3.73 11.39 2.62
N GLU A 32 4.69 11.04 3.46
CA GLU A 32 4.57 9.93 4.39
C GLU A 32 3.29 10.02 5.23
N SER A 33 2.72 8.87 5.59
CA SER A 33 1.47 8.83 6.34
C SER A 33 1.63 9.55 7.70
N PRO A 34 0.77 10.54 8.04
CA PRO A 34 0.84 11.24 9.32
C PRO A 34 0.82 10.30 10.54
N LYS A 35 0.06 9.19 10.44
CA LYS A 35 0.01 8.15 11.47
C LYS A 35 1.36 7.44 11.64
N PHE A 36 2.06 7.17 10.54
CA PHE A 36 3.38 6.55 10.59
C PHE A 36 4.39 7.47 11.27
N LEU A 37 4.40 8.77 10.93
CA LEU A 37 5.28 9.75 11.56
C LEU A 37 5.04 9.86 13.07
N LEU A 38 3.77 9.88 13.50
CA LEU A 38 3.43 9.84 14.92
C LEU A 38 3.93 8.56 15.62
N SER A 39 3.78 7.40 14.98
CA SER A 39 4.28 6.14 15.55
C SER A 39 5.80 6.09 15.73
N ARG A 40 6.53 6.92 14.97
CA ARG A 40 7.99 7.09 15.06
C ARG A 40 8.42 8.21 16.00
N GLY A 41 7.47 8.84 16.70
CA GLY A 41 7.74 9.99 17.58
C GLY A 41 8.07 11.30 16.84
N LYS A 42 7.86 11.35 15.52
CA LYS A 42 8.12 12.53 14.68
C LYS A 42 6.89 13.44 14.63
N GLU A 43 6.52 13.99 15.78
CA GLU A 43 5.31 14.81 15.93
C GLU A 43 5.35 16.09 15.08
N GLN A 44 6.50 16.77 15.04
CA GLN A 44 6.66 18.02 14.28
C GLN A 44 6.48 17.81 12.77
N GLU A 45 7.06 16.73 12.21
CA GLU A 45 6.88 16.37 10.80
C GLU A 45 5.42 16.01 10.48
N CYS A 46 4.74 15.31 11.40
CA CYS A 46 3.32 15.01 11.26
C CYS A 46 2.48 16.30 11.19
N ILE A 47 2.70 17.24 12.12
CA ILE A 47 1.95 18.50 12.14
C ILE A 47 2.19 19.29 10.86
N ALA A 48 3.43 19.35 10.34
CA ALA A 48 3.73 20.02 9.09
C ALA A 48 2.96 19.42 7.89
N ILE A 49 2.83 18.09 7.82
CA ILE A 49 2.03 17.43 6.78
C ILE A 49 0.54 17.71 6.97
N LEU A 50 0.02 17.68 8.21
CA LEU A 50 -1.37 18.01 8.50
C LEU A 50 -1.71 19.47 8.14
N GLN A 51 -0.80 20.41 8.41
CA GLN A 51 -0.92 21.80 8.02
C GLN A 51 -0.96 21.97 6.49
N ARG A 52 -0.11 21.24 5.75
CA ARG A 52 -0.12 21.22 4.29
C ARG A 52 -1.43 20.63 3.74
N ILE A 53 -1.92 19.53 4.31
CA ILE A 53 -3.20 18.94 3.92
C ILE A 53 -4.34 19.92 4.19
N TYR A 54 -4.32 20.59 5.36
CA TYR A 54 -5.30 21.60 5.72
C TYR A 54 -5.32 22.77 4.74
N SER A 55 -4.16 23.31 4.36
CA SER A 55 -4.08 24.43 3.42
C SER A 55 -4.55 24.06 2.02
N VAL A 56 -4.19 22.86 1.53
CA VAL A 56 -4.67 22.35 0.23
C VAL A 56 -6.18 22.14 0.24
N ASN A 57 -6.76 21.59 1.32
CA ASN A 57 -8.19 21.28 1.39
C ASN A 57 -9.07 22.51 1.62
N THR A 58 -8.57 23.51 2.34
CA THR A 58 -9.38 24.68 2.76
C THR A 58 -9.01 25.96 2.02
N GLY A 59 -7.86 26.00 1.33
CA GLY A 59 -7.28 27.21 0.75
C GLY A 59 -6.75 28.22 1.78
N LYS A 60 -6.79 27.90 3.08
CA LYS A 60 -6.34 28.78 4.16
C LYS A 60 -4.85 28.62 4.44
N SER A 61 -4.25 29.61 5.10
CA SER A 61 -2.84 29.54 5.51
C SER A 61 -2.58 28.32 6.40
N PRO A 62 -1.45 27.60 6.21
CA PRO A 62 -1.01 26.52 7.09
C PRO A 62 -0.94 26.92 8.58
N GLU A 63 -0.67 28.20 8.86
CA GLU A 63 -0.52 28.75 10.21
C GLU A 63 -1.84 28.83 10.98
N THR A 64 -2.98 28.85 10.26
CA THR A 64 -4.32 28.87 10.87
C THR A 64 -4.75 27.48 11.34
N TYR A 65 -3.92 26.46 11.16
CA TYR A 65 -4.24 25.10 11.59
C TYR A 65 -4.39 25.03 13.12
N PRO A 66 -5.55 24.59 13.65
CA PRO A 66 -5.88 24.69 15.07
C PRO A 66 -5.12 23.69 15.96
N VAL A 67 -4.59 22.60 15.38
CA VAL A 67 -3.97 21.52 16.16
C VAL A 67 -2.46 21.72 16.24
N LYS A 68 -1.98 22.03 17.46
CA LYS A 68 -0.55 22.29 17.75
C LYS A 68 0.20 21.09 18.32
N ARG A 69 -0.51 20.07 18.81
CA ARG A 69 0.06 18.85 19.38
C ARG A 69 -0.81 17.65 19.02
N VAL A 70 -0.17 16.55 18.68
CA VAL A 70 -0.84 15.29 18.35
C VAL A 70 -0.09 14.15 19.03
N LEU A 71 -0.74 13.50 19.99
CA LEU A 71 -0.18 12.36 20.71
C LEU A 71 -0.96 11.11 20.35
N LEU A 72 -0.27 10.06 19.93
CA LEU A 72 -0.85 8.72 19.90
C LEU A 72 -0.61 8.10 21.27
N ALA A 73 -1.67 7.74 22.01
CA ALA A 73 -1.54 7.05 23.30
C ALA A 73 -0.69 5.77 23.17
N GLU A 74 -0.87 5.04 22.07
CA GLU A 74 -0.07 3.86 21.72
C GLU A 74 1.41 4.20 21.42
N SER A 75 1.69 5.38 20.85
CA SER A 75 3.06 5.79 20.52
C SER A 75 3.91 6.12 21.74
N LEU A 76 3.32 6.60 22.84
CA LEU A 76 4.06 6.88 24.07
C LEU A 76 4.60 5.59 24.69
N GLU A 77 3.78 4.54 24.75
CA GLU A 77 4.21 3.21 25.19
C GLU A 77 5.20 2.55 24.22
N VAL A 78 5.02 2.77 22.92
CA VAL A 78 5.90 2.23 21.88
C VAL A 78 7.25 2.93 21.87
N VAL A 79 7.34 4.26 22.05
CA VAL A 79 8.63 4.98 22.10
C VAL A 79 9.46 4.54 23.31
N ASP A 80 8.84 4.35 24.47
CA ASP A 80 9.50 3.81 25.66
C ASP A 80 9.91 2.33 25.50
N LYS A 81 9.12 1.51 24.79
CA LYS A 81 9.51 0.14 24.44
C LYS A 81 10.60 0.08 23.37
N VAL A 82 10.56 0.93 22.35
CA VAL A 82 11.53 0.98 21.25
C VAL A 82 12.92 1.39 21.74
N LYS A 83 13.02 2.26 22.75
CA LYS A 83 14.30 2.54 23.42
C LYS A 83 14.89 1.31 24.15
N LYS A 84 14.06 0.35 24.57
CA LYS A 84 14.49 -0.90 25.23
C LYS A 84 14.74 -2.05 24.25
N THR A 85 14.06 -2.11 23.11
CA THR A 85 14.07 -3.26 22.20
C THR A 85 15.12 -3.12 21.09
N LYS A 86 16.36 -3.49 21.40
CA LYS A 86 17.42 -3.77 20.40
C LYS A 86 17.36 -5.21 19.80
N GLY A 87 16.17 -5.82 19.69
CA GLY A 87 16.00 -7.17 19.09
C GLY A 87 14.67 -7.29 18.32
N SER A 88 14.57 -6.77 17.09
CA SER A 88 14.97 -7.39 15.82
C SER A 88 14.16 -8.64 15.44
N PHE A 89 13.22 -8.47 14.50
CA PHE A 89 12.46 -9.46 13.72
C PHE A 89 11.49 -10.41 14.45
N VAL A 90 11.90 -11.08 15.53
CA VAL A 90 11.07 -12.11 16.19
C VAL A 90 9.84 -11.49 16.86
N GLU A 91 10.01 -10.33 17.50
CA GLU A 91 8.91 -9.62 18.15
C GLU A 91 7.92 -9.02 17.14
N THR A 92 8.43 -8.57 15.98
CA THR A 92 7.61 -8.15 14.85
C THR A 92 6.80 -9.33 14.29
N MET A 93 7.43 -10.48 14.06
CA MET A 93 6.73 -11.69 13.58
C MET A 93 5.68 -12.20 14.57
N LYS A 94 5.95 -12.12 15.88
CA LYS A 94 5.00 -12.51 16.92
C LYS A 94 3.80 -11.55 16.98
N THR A 95 4.04 -10.26 16.77
CA THR A 95 2.99 -9.23 16.67
C THR A 95 2.14 -9.43 15.42
N VAL A 96 2.77 -9.67 14.27
CA VAL A 96 2.08 -10.00 13.02
C VAL A 96 1.22 -11.25 13.20
N GLY A 97 1.78 -12.33 13.77
CA GLY A 97 1.01 -13.54 14.07
C GLY A 97 -0.23 -13.26 14.92
N ARG A 98 -0.09 -12.51 16.02
CA ARG A 98 -1.22 -12.15 16.90
C ARG A 98 -2.29 -11.30 16.20
N GLN A 99 -1.90 -10.45 15.25
CA GLN A 99 -2.82 -9.59 14.48
C GLN A 99 -3.46 -10.33 13.29
N THR A 100 -2.78 -11.33 12.73
CA THR A 100 -3.28 -12.15 11.62
C THR A 100 -4.14 -13.32 12.10
N LEU A 101 -3.89 -13.86 13.29
CA LEU A 101 -4.69 -14.95 13.89
C LEU A 101 -6.21 -14.69 13.95
N PRO A 102 -6.70 -13.47 14.25
CA PRO A 102 -8.12 -13.13 14.22
C PRO A 102 -8.78 -13.31 12.84
N LEU A 103 -8.04 -13.18 11.73
CA LEU A 103 -8.58 -13.39 10.38
C LEU A 103 -8.95 -14.86 10.13
N PHE A 104 -8.36 -15.78 10.91
CA PHE A 104 -8.66 -17.21 10.88
C PHE A 104 -9.65 -17.63 11.97
N ARG A 105 -10.34 -16.68 12.62
CA ARG A 105 -11.43 -17.00 13.55
C ARG A 105 -12.80 -16.92 12.85
N PRO A 106 -13.72 -17.85 13.13
CA PRO A 106 -15.09 -17.77 12.62
C PRO A 106 -15.76 -16.49 13.18
N PRO A 107 -16.49 -15.69 12.37
CA PRO A 107 -17.12 -16.01 11.07
C PRO A 107 -16.35 -15.52 9.80
N HIS A 108 -15.15 -14.96 9.91
CA HIS A 108 -14.48 -14.29 8.78
C HIS A 108 -13.63 -15.19 7.88
N ILE A 109 -13.40 -16.46 8.26
CA ILE A 109 -12.58 -17.43 7.52
C ILE A 109 -13.06 -17.61 6.07
N LEU A 110 -14.39 -17.70 5.87
CA LEU A 110 -14.96 -17.90 4.54
C LEU A 110 -14.61 -16.74 3.59
N HIS A 111 -14.71 -15.50 4.08
CA HIS A 111 -14.35 -14.31 3.31
C HIS A 111 -12.86 -14.28 2.99
N THR A 112 -12.00 -14.62 3.95
CA THR A 112 -10.55 -14.71 3.75
C THR A 112 -10.20 -15.78 2.69
N VAL A 113 -10.85 -16.94 2.71
CA VAL A 113 -10.63 -18.02 1.73
C VAL A 113 -11.12 -17.62 0.33
N ILE A 114 -12.29 -16.98 0.22
CA ILE A 114 -12.81 -16.47 -1.06
C ILE A 114 -11.84 -15.43 -1.65
N CYS A 115 -11.41 -14.45 -0.85
CA CYS A 115 -10.44 -13.45 -1.29
C CYS A 115 -9.11 -14.08 -1.76
N PHE A 116 -8.64 -15.11 -1.05
CA PHE A 116 -7.43 -15.83 -1.43
C PHE A 116 -7.58 -16.55 -2.78
N ILE A 117 -8.70 -17.24 -3.00
CA ILE A 117 -9.00 -17.91 -4.28
C ILE A 117 -9.10 -16.89 -5.42
N MET A 118 -9.75 -15.75 -5.18
CA MET A 118 -9.86 -14.66 -6.17
C MET A 118 -8.48 -14.10 -6.54
N MET A 119 -7.61 -13.86 -5.56
CA MET A 119 -6.24 -13.38 -5.81
C MET A 119 -5.42 -14.39 -6.60
N MET A 120 -5.44 -15.67 -6.19
CA MET A 120 -4.71 -16.73 -6.89
C MET A 120 -5.16 -16.89 -8.34
N SER A 121 -6.47 -16.76 -8.60
CA SER A 121 -7.02 -16.81 -9.95
C SER A 121 -6.52 -15.65 -10.83
N PHE A 122 -6.47 -14.43 -10.27
CA PHE A 122 -5.99 -13.25 -10.99
C PHE A 122 -4.49 -13.35 -11.35
N PHE A 123 -3.66 -13.76 -10.39
CA PHE A 123 -2.23 -13.96 -10.63
C PHE A 123 -1.96 -15.12 -11.59
N GLY A 124 -2.69 -16.22 -11.46
CA GLY A 124 -2.55 -17.40 -12.33
C GLY A 124 -2.84 -17.09 -13.80
N VAL A 125 -3.95 -16.40 -14.09
CA VAL A 125 -4.31 -15.99 -15.46
C VAL A 125 -3.27 -15.01 -16.03
N SER A 126 -2.76 -14.09 -15.21
CA SER A 126 -1.75 -13.12 -15.62
C SER A 126 -0.41 -13.82 -15.98
N VAL A 127 0.05 -14.76 -15.16
CA VAL A 127 1.28 -15.53 -15.41
C VAL A 127 1.13 -16.45 -16.62
N TYR A 128 0.02 -17.18 -16.72
CA TYR A 128 -0.27 -18.04 -17.86
C TYR A 128 -0.27 -17.24 -19.16
N SER A 129 -0.92 -16.08 -19.18
CA SER A 129 -0.94 -15.19 -20.34
C SER A 129 0.47 -14.77 -20.76
N ILE A 130 1.32 -14.34 -19.82
CA ILE A 130 2.71 -13.95 -20.09
C ILE A 130 3.51 -15.14 -20.64
N LEU A 131 3.38 -16.33 -20.03
CA LEU A 131 4.07 -17.54 -20.47
C LEU A 131 3.65 -17.94 -21.88
N THR A 132 2.36 -17.91 -22.21
CA THR A 132 1.88 -18.20 -23.57
C THR A 132 2.41 -17.18 -24.58
N ILE A 133 2.52 -15.90 -24.22
CA ILE A 133 3.11 -14.86 -25.08
C ILE A 133 4.60 -15.10 -25.30
N VAL A 134 5.35 -15.44 -24.26
CA VAL A 134 6.79 -15.70 -24.36
C VAL A 134 7.06 -16.98 -25.14
N TYR A 135 6.32 -18.05 -24.84
CA TYR A 135 6.39 -19.33 -25.53
C TYR A 135 6.06 -19.21 -27.02
N SER A 136 4.98 -18.51 -27.37
CA SER A 136 4.61 -18.27 -28.77
C SER A 136 5.58 -17.37 -29.55
N ARG A 137 6.42 -16.59 -28.87
CA ARG A 137 7.50 -15.80 -29.49
C ARG A 137 8.82 -16.57 -29.64
N TRP A 138 9.03 -17.61 -28.84
CA TRP A 138 10.22 -18.45 -28.92
C TRP A 138 10.13 -19.50 -30.04
N HIS A 139 8.90 -19.90 -30.37
CA HIS A 139 8.61 -20.91 -31.38
C HIS A 139 8.03 -20.37 -32.71
N ALA A 140 8.12 -19.05 -32.93
CA ALA A 140 7.75 -18.36 -34.17
C ALA A 140 8.97 -17.65 -34.73
#